data_AF-A0A358NGD9-F1
#
_entry.id   AF-A0A358NGD9-F1
#
_cell.length_a   1.000
_cell.length_b   1.000
_cell.length_c   1.000
_cell.angle_alpha   90.00
_cell.angle_beta   90.00
_cell.angle_gamma   90.00
#
_symmetry.space_group_name_H-M   'P 1'
#
loop_
_entity.id
_entity.type
_entity.pdbx_description
1 polymer ?
#
loop_
_entity_poly.entity_id
_entity_poly.type
_entity_poly.pdbx_seq_one_letter_code
_entity_poly.pdbx_strand_id
1 'polypeptide(L)'
;MGGPAVPKKSQNMFVRKTKTKSRIHPLRDKAYKDYEPHEKNLDYERHFRNKQYQHPFYREEDIRAILEKTGKHSKKDELNCGACGYDTCRDKAISVLEGLSHPQMCMPFMRSEAEKISNIYFEYSPSIIVIADLSLNILDLNPMGESAFNTTIGKIRNQPLSSIMPTEDFTEVINTGESMVGKKLNLESYGKIMYERIIYLPKNKIL
;
A
#
# COMPACT_ATOMS: atom_id res chain seq x y z
N MET A 1 -8.32 -13.15 -20.05
CA MET A 1 -7.39 -12.87 -21.18
C MET A 1 -6.24 -11.93 -20.83
N GLY A 2 -6.10 -11.50 -19.56
CA GLY A 2 -4.92 -10.83 -19.00
C GLY A 2 -4.69 -11.26 -17.54
N GLY A 3 -5.04 -12.51 -17.23
CA GLY A 3 -4.98 -13.03 -15.86
C GLY A 3 -3.59 -13.57 -15.49
N PRO A 4 -3.37 -13.93 -14.22
CA PRO A 4 -2.07 -14.35 -13.69
C PRO A 4 -1.49 -15.60 -14.39
N ALA A 5 -2.31 -16.39 -15.08
CA ALA A 5 -1.89 -17.56 -15.86
C ALA A 5 -1.47 -17.25 -17.32
N VAL A 6 -1.16 -15.99 -17.66
CA VAL A 6 -0.72 -15.61 -19.01
C VAL A 6 0.78 -15.91 -19.19
N PRO A 7 1.18 -16.70 -20.19
CA PRO A 7 2.60 -16.99 -20.44
C PRO A 7 3.40 -15.71 -20.73
N LYS A 8 4.62 -15.61 -20.18
CA LYS A 8 5.52 -14.46 -20.38
C LYS A 8 5.85 -14.17 -21.85
N LYS A 9 5.89 -15.20 -22.71
CA LYS A 9 6.10 -15.09 -24.17
C LYS A 9 4.79 -15.05 -24.97
N SER A 10 3.69 -14.61 -24.37
CA SER A 10 2.41 -14.54 -25.09
C SER A 10 2.31 -13.29 -25.96
N GLN A 11 1.57 -13.40 -27.07
CA GLN A 11 1.24 -12.27 -27.92
C GLN A 11 0.37 -11.26 -27.17
N ASN A 12 0.33 -10.01 -27.64
CA ASN A 12 -0.45 -8.96 -26.99
C ASN A 12 -1.95 -9.34 -26.89
N MET A 13 -2.65 -8.69 -25.95
CA MET A 13 -4.04 -8.98 -25.65
C MET A 13 -4.96 -8.85 -26.87
N PHE A 14 -4.70 -7.88 -27.75
CA PHE A 14 -5.50 -7.62 -28.94
C PHE A 14 -5.41 -8.79 -29.92
N VAL A 15 -4.20 -9.21 -30.29
CA VAL A 15 -3.96 -10.35 -31.20
C VAL A 15 -4.56 -11.62 -30.64
N ARG A 16 -4.49 -11.84 -29.33
CA ARG A 16 -5.12 -12.99 -28.68
C ARG A 16 -6.64 -12.95 -28.75
N LYS A 17 -7.27 -11.80 -28.47
CA LYS A 17 -8.73 -11.63 -28.60
C LYS A 17 -9.19 -11.86 -30.04
N THR A 18 -8.49 -11.31 -31.02
CA THR A 18 -8.80 -11.48 -32.44
C THR A 18 -8.65 -12.93 -32.87
N LYS A 19 -7.56 -13.60 -32.46
CA LYS A 19 -7.36 -15.04 -32.73
C LYS A 19 -8.41 -15.92 -32.07
N THR A 20 -8.82 -15.63 -30.84
CA THR A 20 -9.90 -16.39 -30.20
C THR A 20 -11.20 -16.21 -30.98
N LYS A 21 -11.57 -14.99 -31.36
CA LYS A 21 -12.76 -14.75 -32.20
C LYS A 21 -12.68 -15.45 -33.56
N SER A 22 -11.51 -15.46 -34.20
CA SER A 22 -11.33 -16.07 -35.52
C SER A 22 -11.13 -17.59 -35.50
N ARG A 23 -10.68 -18.16 -34.36
CA ARG A 23 -10.41 -19.61 -34.17
C ARG A 23 -11.49 -20.31 -33.34
N ILE A 24 -12.53 -19.62 -32.88
CA ILE A 24 -13.79 -20.28 -32.54
C ILE A 24 -14.38 -20.75 -33.88
N HIS A 25 -13.79 -21.82 -34.42
CA HIS A 25 -14.48 -22.62 -35.39
C HIS A 25 -15.65 -23.25 -34.65
N PRO A 26 -16.87 -23.25 -35.21
CA PRO A 26 -17.91 -24.12 -34.69
C PRO A 26 -17.31 -25.52 -34.66
N LEU A 27 -17.22 -26.12 -33.48
CA LEU A 27 -16.88 -27.53 -33.31
C LEU A 27 -18.07 -28.35 -33.85
N ARG A 28 -18.33 -28.26 -35.15
CA ARG A 28 -19.23 -29.16 -35.86
C ARG A 28 -18.37 -30.29 -36.41
N ASP A 29 -18.69 -31.49 -35.96
CA ASP A 29 -18.24 -32.75 -36.54
C ASP A 29 -16.74 -33.06 -36.45
N LYS A 30 -16.11 -32.77 -35.30
CA LYS A 30 -14.88 -33.49 -34.94
C LYS A 30 -15.28 -34.73 -34.13
N ALA A 31 -15.04 -35.91 -34.70
CA ALA A 31 -15.19 -37.17 -33.99
C ALA A 31 -14.43 -37.09 -32.65
N TYR A 32 -15.17 -37.24 -31.55
CA TYR A 32 -14.66 -37.20 -30.19
C TYR A 32 -13.67 -38.36 -29.98
N LYS A 33 -12.37 -38.07 -30.13
CA LYS A 33 -11.30 -39.08 -30.12
C LYS A 33 -10.97 -39.63 -28.73
N ASP A 34 -11.25 -38.86 -27.67
CA ASP A 34 -10.82 -39.16 -26.30
C ASP A 34 -11.98 -39.39 -25.33
N TYR A 35 -13.11 -39.90 -25.81
CA TYR A 35 -14.28 -40.19 -24.97
C TYR A 35 -14.63 -41.67 -25.05
N GLU A 36 -14.85 -42.29 -23.90
CA GLU A 36 -15.38 -43.64 -23.76
C GLU A 36 -16.84 -43.70 -24.24
N PRO A 37 -17.36 -44.87 -24.65
CA PRO A 37 -18.72 -45.01 -25.17
C PRO A 37 -19.82 -44.50 -24.21
N HIS A 38 -19.60 -44.62 -22.90
CA HIS A 38 -20.52 -44.12 -21.89
C HIS A 38 -20.49 -42.58 -21.79
N GLU A 39 -19.33 -41.95 -21.97
CA GLU A 39 -19.20 -40.48 -21.93
C GLU A 39 -19.87 -39.82 -23.14
N LYS A 40 -19.85 -40.50 -24.30
CA LYS A 40 -20.55 -40.02 -25.51
C LYS A 40 -22.07 -39.96 -25.37
N ASN A 41 -22.63 -40.72 -24.41
CA ASN A 41 -24.06 -40.78 -24.14
C ASN A 41 -24.48 -39.90 -22.94
N LEU A 42 -23.55 -39.14 -22.36
CA LEU A 42 -23.90 -38.17 -21.32
C LEU A 42 -24.62 -36.98 -21.94
N ASP A 43 -25.64 -36.51 -21.24
CA ASP A 43 -26.31 -35.26 -21.58
C ASP A 43 -25.41 -34.08 -21.17
N TYR A 44 -24.87 -33.40 -22.18
CA TYR A 44 -24.07 -32.19 -22.02
C TYR A 44 -24.91 -30.92 -22.21
N GLU A 45 -26.23 -31.03 -22.36
CA GLU A 45 -27.11 -29.89 -22.47
C GLU A 45 -27.05 -29.03 -21.20
N ARG A 46 -26.75 -27.75 -21.38
CA ARG A 46 -26.70 -26.78 -20.29
C ARG A 46 -27.55 -25.58 -20.66
N HIS A 47 -28.64 -25.41 -19.93
CA HIS A 47 -29.46 -24.21 -20.05
C HIS A 47 -28.84 -23.07 -19.24
N PHE A 48 -28.68 -21.92 -19.90
CA PHE A 48 -28.27 -20.69 -19.26
C PHE A 48 -29.50 -19.82 -19.03
N ARG A 49 -29.70 -19.39 -17.79
CA ARG A 49 -30.66 -18.34 -17.44
C ARG A 49 -29.90 -17.10 -17.01
N ASN A 50 -30.51 -15.93 -17.22
CA ASN A 50 -29.93 -14.70 -16.70
C ASN A 50 -29.82 -14.80 -15.16
N LYS A 51 -28.59 -14.71 -14.64
CA LYS A 51 -28.27 -14.70 -13.21
C LYS A 51 -27.78 -13.33 -12.75
N GLN A 52 -28.07 -12.28 -13.52
CA GLN A 52 -27.69 -10.92 -13.16
C GLN A 52 -28.29 -10.58 -11.79
N TYR A 53 -27.40 -10.29 -10.85
CA TYR A 53 -27.79 -9.83 -9.53
C TYR A 53 -28.23 -8.37 -9.64
N GLN A 54 -29.37 -8.06 -9.04
CA GLN A 54 -29.84 -6.68 -8.91
C GLN A 54 -29.56 -6.20 -7.50
N HIS A 55 -28.73 -5.16 -7.40
CA HIS A 55 -28.45 -4.51 -6.13
C HIS A 55 -29.74 -3.91 -5.57
N PRO A 56 -29.96 -3.96 -4.24
CA PRO A 56 -30.99 -3.16 -3.60
C PRO A 56 -30.74 -1.67 -3.85
N PHE A 57 -31.82 -0.89 -3.77
CA PHE A 57 -31.71 0.56 -3.86
C PHE A 57 -31.07 1.13 -2.59
N TYR A 58 -30.04 1.95 -2.76
CA TYR A 58 -29.39 2.72 -1.70
C TYR A 58 -29.51 4.22 -2.00
N ARG A 59 -29.66 5.04 -0.95
CA ARG A 59 -29.72 6.50 -1.13
C ARG A 59 -28.33 7.02 -1.49
N GLU A 60 -28.27 8.08 -2.29
CA GLU A 60 -26.98 8.72 -2.66
C GLU A 60 -26.23 9.21 -1.42
N GLU A 61 -26.94 9.60 -0.36
CA GLU A 61 -26.35 9.99 0.93
C GLU A 61 -25.56 8.84 1.57
N ASP A 62 -26.12 7.62 1.58
CA ASP A 62 -25.45 6.43 2.13
C ASP A 62 -24.20 6.07 1.32
N ILE A 63 -24.31 6.14 -0.02
CA ILE A 63 -23.19 5.89 -0.93
C ILE A 63 -22.09 6.93 -0.69
N ARG A 64 -22.44 8.22 -0.58
CA ARG A 64 -21.49 9.29 -0.28
C ARG A 64 -20.81 9.11 1.06
N ALA A 65 -21.55 8.71 2.10
CA ALA A 65 -20.96 8.47 3.42
C ALA A 65 -19.87 7.40 3.37
N ILE A 66 -20.03 6.35 2.54
CA ILE A 66 -18.99 5.34 2.33
C ILE A 66 -17.83 5.88 1.47
N LEU A 67 -18.11 6.65 0.43
CA LEU A 67 -17.08 7.28 -0.41
C LEU A 67 -16.18 8.19 0.44
N GLU A 68 -16.77 9.05 1.28
CA GLU A 68 -16.06 9.95 2.19
C GLU A 68 -15.20 9.17 3.21
N LYS A 69 -15.72 8.08 3.79
CA LYS A 69 -14.95 7.17 4.66
C LYS A 69 -13.73 6.56 3.99
N THR A 70 -13.71 6.49 2.66
CA THR A 70 -12.56 6.00 1.88
C THR A 70 -11.77 7.13 1.20
N GLY A 71 -11.86 8.34 1.76
CA GLY A 71 -11.10 9.52 1.35
C GLY A 71 -11.56 10.15 0.04
N LYS A 72 -12.80 9.91 -0.40
CA LYS A 72 -13.36 10.48 -1.64
C LYS A 72 -14.40 11.52 -1.29
N HIS A 73 -13.99 12.79 -1.32
CA HIS A 73 -14.84 13.93 -0.95
C HIS A 73 -15.49 14.59 -2.18
N SER A 74 -14.96 14.32 -3.37
CA SER A 74 -15.44 14.85 -4.63
C SER A 74 -15.44 13.80 -5.74
N LYS A 75 -16.18 14.08 -6.83
CA LYS A 75 -16.17 13.23 -8.03
C LYS A 75 -14.77 13.04 -8.64
N LYS A 76 -13.84 13.98 -8.42
CA LYS A 76 -12.46 13.87 -8.92
C LYS A 76 -11.66 12.81 -8.17
N ASP A 77 -12.03 12.52 -6.92
CA ASP A 77 -11.38 11.51 -6.08
C ASP A 77 -11.87 10.08 -6.41
N GLU A 78 -12.97 9.96 -7.16
CA GLU A 78 -13.50 8.69 -7.67
C GLU A 78 -12.72 8.20 -8.89
N LEU A 79 -11.47 7.79 -8.66
CA LEU A 79 -10.54 7.36 -9.73
C LEU A 79 -11.01 6.15 -10.55
N ASN A 80 -11.93 5.34 -10.02
CA ASN A 80 -12.47 4.13 -10.68
C ASN A 80 -11.37 3.19 -11.21
N CYS A 81 -10.33 2.99 -10.40
CA CYS A 81 -9.10 2.31 -10.81
C CYS A 81 -9.19 0.77 -10.89
N GLY A 82 -10.27 0.14 -10.41
CA GLY A 82 -10.41 -1.33 -10.42
C GLY A 82 -9.52 -2.10 -9.43
N ALA A 83 -8.60 -1.44 -8.71
CA ALA A 83 -7.59 -2.13 -7.89
C ALA A 83 -8.15 -2.96 -6.73
N CYS A 84 -9.38 -2.67 -6.29
CA CYS A 84 -10.08 -3.41 -5.24
C CYS A 84 -11.11 -4.43 -5.78
N GLY A 85 -11.12 -4.67 -7.10
CA GLY A 85 -11.99 -5.65 -7.75
C GLY A 85 -13.35 -5.12 -8.22
N TYR A 86 -13.60 -3.82 -8.10
CA TYR A 86 -14.86 -3.17 -8.53
C TYR A 86 -14.58 -2.15 -9.62
N ASP A 87 -15.43 -2.11 -10.65
CA ASP A 87 -15.27 -1.24 -11.82
C ASP A 87 -15.39 0.24 -11.45
N THR A 88 -16.33 0.60 -10.55
CA THR A 88 -16.45 1.95 -10.03
C THR A 88 -16.32 2.02 -8.50
N CYS A 89 -15.93 3.20 -8.02
CA CYS A 89 -15.89 3.51 -6.59
C CYS A 89 -17.30 3.43 -5.96
N ARG A 90 -18.34 3.75 -6.75
CA ARG A 90 -19.74 3.60 -6.34
C ARG A 90 -20.15 2.14 -6.20
N ASP A 91 -19.76 1.26 -7.12
CA ASP A 91 -20.02 -0.19 -7.00
C ASP A 91 -19.37 -0.76 -5.74
N LYS A 92 -18.14 -0.32 -5.44
CA LYS A 92 -17.47 -0.64 -4.18
C LYS A 92 -18.28 -0.16 -2.98
N ALA A 93 -18.78 1.08 -3.00
CA ALA A 93 -19.56 1.65 -1.90
C ALA A 93 -20.88 0.89 -1.69
N ILE A 94 -21.59 0.54 -2.77
CA ILE A 94 -22.81 -0.28 -2.71
C ILE A 94 -22.51 -1.65 -2.10
N SER A 95 -21.44 -2.31 -2.54
CA SER A 95 -21.04 -3.61 -2.00
C SER A 95 -20.67 -3.55 -0.51
N VAL A 96 -20.16 -2.41 -0.04
CA VAL A 96 -19.96 -2.17 1.40
C VAL A 96 -21.29 -2.01 2.14
N LEU A 97 -22.24 -1.26 1.58
CA LEU A 97 -23.58 -1.11 2.17
C LEU A 97 -24.35 -2.45 2.23
N GLU A 98 -24.10 -3.35 1.29
CA GLU A 98 -24.62 -4.73 1.28
C GLU A 98 -23.92 -5.65 2.30
N GLY A 99 -22.85 -5.20 2.95
CA GLY A 99 -22.04 -6.02 3.87
C GLY A 99 -21.17 -7.08 3.16
N LEU A 100 -21.08 -7.04 1.83
CA LEU A 100 -20.27 -7.95 1.02
C LEU A 100 -18.79 -7.54 0.99
N SER A 101 -18.49 -6.33 1.44
CA SER A 101 -17.16 -5.75 1.37
C SER A 101 -16.89 -4.76 2.51
N HIS A 102 -15.62 -4.57 2.84
CA HIS A 102 -15.15 -3.64 3.86
C HIS A 102 -14.54 -2.37 3.21
N PRO A 103 -14.77 -1.17 3.76
CA PRO A 103 -14.19 0.08 3.26
C PRO A 103 -12.66 0.04 3.14
N GLN A 104 -12.00 -0.56 4.13
CA GLN A 104 -10.53 -0.64 4.23
C GLN A 104 -9.88 -1.54 3.16
N MET A 105 -10.66 -2.26 2.34
CA MET A 105 -10.14 -3.02 1.20
C MET A 105 -9.94 -2.16 -0.06
N CYS A 106 -10.16 -0.84 0.02
CA CYS A 106 -9.81 0.07 -1.07
C CYS A 106 -8.28 0.29 -1.08
N MET A 107 -7.58 -0.33 -2.04
CA MET A 107 -6.11 -0.31 -2.11
C MET A 107 -5.50 1.11 -2.04
N PRO A 108 -5.97 2.12 -2.81
CA PRO A 108 -5.43 3.47 -2.71
C PRO A 108 -5.64 4.11 -1.32
N PHE A 109 -6.83 3.93 -0.74
CA PHE A 109 -7.15 4.49 0.57
C PHE A 109 -6.30 3.85 1.67
N MET A 110 -6.21 2.52 1.69
CA MET A 110 -5.41 1.78 2.67
C MET A 110 -3.94 2.20 2.65
N ARG A 111 -3.38 2.43 1.46
CA ARG A 111 -2.01 2.93 1.32
C ARG A 111 -1.86 4.34 1.91
N SER A 112 -2.76 5.26 1.57
CA SER A 112 -2.72 6.62 2.08
C SER A 112 -2.86 6.66 3.61
N GLU A 113 -3.72 5.83 4.20
CA GLU A 113 -3.86 5.73 5.65
C GLU A 113 -2.58 5.21 6.32
N ALA A 114 -1.94 4.19 5.74
CA ALA A 114 -0.65 3.70 6.26
C ALA A 114 0.44 4.78 6.24
N GLU A 115 0.53 5.55 5.15
CA GLU A 115 1.47 6.67 5.01
C GLU A 115 1.20 7.77 6.05
N LYS A 116 -0.07 8.10 6.32
CA LYS A 116 -0.46 9.09 7.33
C LYS A 116 -0.12 8.66 8.75
N ILE A 117 -0.37 7.40 9.11
CA ILE A 117 -0.10 6.90 10.47
C ILE A 117 1.38 7.05 10.81
N SER A 118 2.27 6.69 9.88
CA SER A 118 3.71 6.89 10.07
C SER A 118 4.07 8.36 10.33
N ASN A 119 3.45 9.29 9.62
CA ASN A 119 3.67 10.73 9.82
C ASN A 119 3.13 11.22 11.18
N ILE A 120 1.95 10.75 11.61
CA ILE A 120 1.37 11.12 12.92
C ILE A 120 2.29 10.70 14.06
N TYR A 121 2.84 9.47 14.02
CA TYR A 121 3.80 9.03 15.03
C TYR A 121 5.04 9.91 15.06
N PHE A 122 5.56 10.32 13.90
CA PHE A 122 6.70 11.22 13.85
C PHE A 122 6.35 12.60 14.45
N GLU A 123 5.28 13.23 13.98
CA GLU A 123 4.87 14.59 14.39
C GLU A 123 4.50 14.71 15.87
N TYR A 124 3.78 13.73 16.42
CA TYR A 124 3.21 13.80 17.77
C TYR A 124 3.90 12.89 18.80
N SER A 125 5.03 12.27 18.43
CA SER A 125 5.80 11.47 19.39
C SER A 125 6.29 12.34 20.56
N PRO A 126 6.11 11.88 21.82
CA PRO A 126 6.68 12.56 22.98
C PRO A 126 8.20 12.34 23.10
N SER A 127 8.77 11.43 22.28
CA SER A 127 10.20 11.18 22.19
C SER A 127 10.82 11.98 21.05
N ILE A 128 12.08 12.40 21.24
CA ILE A 128 12.90 12.99 20.18
C ILE A 128 13.22 11.89 19.17
N ILE A 129 12.92 12.14 17.90
CA ILE A 129 13.25 11.26 16.79
C ILE A 129 14.12 12.06 15.82
N VAL A 130 15.34 11.56 15.62
CA VAL A 130 16.29 12.06 14.62
C VAL A 130 16.47 10.96 13.59
N ILE A 131 16.47 11.33 12.31
CA ILE A 131 16.81 10.42 11.22
C ILE A 131 18.09 10.94 10.58
N ALA A 132 19.12 10.10 10.52
CA ALA A 132 20.40 10.46 9.91
C ALA A 132 20.82 9.45 8.82
N ASP A 133 21.60 9.90 7.85
CA ASP A 133 22.24 9.00 6.89
C ASP A 133 23.52 8.36 7.47
N LEU A 134 24.12 7.42 6.71
CA LEU A 134 25.38 6.78 7.08
C LEU A 134 26.60 7.73 7.13
N SER A 135 26.48 8.93 6.56
CA SER A 135 27.50 9.97 6.66
C SER A 135 27.25 10.90 7.86
N LEU A 136 26.28 10.56 8.72
CA LEU A 136 25.86 11.32 9.89
C LEU A 136 25.31 12.70 9.54
N ASN A 137 24.67 12.85 8.38
CA ASN A 137 23.91 14.05 8.05
C ASN A 137 22.45 13.89 8.49
N ILE A 138 21.87 14.97 9.04
CA ILE A 138 20.49 14.98 9.52
C ILE A 138 19.54 15.02 8.33
N LEU A 139 18.72 13.99 8.17
CA LEU A 139 17.68 13.92 7.15
C LEU A 139 16.36 14.51 7.65
N ASP A 140 15.99 14.15 8.89
CA ASP A 140 14.76 14.61 9.52
C ASP A 140 14.87 14.74 11.04
N LEU A 141 14.01 15.60 11.61
CA LEU A 141 13.91 15.85 13.04
C LEU A 141 12.45 16.12 13.38
N ASN A 142 11.90 15.39 14.35
CA ASN A 142 10.51 15.61 14.74
C ASN A 142 10.32 16.88 15.59
N PRO A 143 9.09 17.41 15.73
CA PRO A 143 8.83 18.64 16.48
C PRO A 143 9.30 18.62 17.93
N MET A 144 9.26 17.46 18.59
CA MET A 144 9.84 17.29 19.93
C MET A 144 11.35 17.54 19.93
N GLY A 145 12.07 17.03 18.92
CA GLY A 145 13.49 17.30 18.70
C GLY A 145 13.78 18.77 18.38
N GLU A 146 12.98 19.40 17.52
CA GLU A 146 13.09 20.83 17.21
C GLU A 146 13.00 21.69 18.47
N SER A 147 11.99 21.43 19.31
CA SER A 147 11.82 22.08 20.60
C SER A 147 12.94 21.73 21.58
N ALA A 148 13.49 20.52 21.52
CA ALA A 148 14.53 20.10 22.45
C ALA A 148 15.90 20.73 22.16
N PHE A 149 16.23 20.91 20.87
CA PHE A 149 17.50 21.45 20.41
C PHE A 149 17.42 22.94 20.01
N ASN A 150 16.28 23.61 20.27
CA ASN A 150 16.02 25.00 19.92
C ASN A 150 16.34 25.31 18.44
N THR A 151 15.93 24.42 17.54
CA THR A 151 16.21 24.50 16.10
C THR A 151 14.99 24.11 15.28
N THR A 152 15.10 24.17 13.96
CA THR A 152 14.07 23.72 13.03
C THR A 152 14.70 22.88 11.94
N ILE A 153 14.03 21.83 11.46
CA ILE A 153 14.53 20.94 10.42
C ILE A 153 14.92 21.70 9.15
N GLY A 154 14.20 22.77 8.81
CA GLY A 154 14.54 23.63 7.67
C GLY A 154 15.93 24.29 7.75
N LYS A 155 16.50 24.44 8.96
CA LYS A 155 17.84 25.02 9.19
C LYS A 155 18.94 23.97 9.23
N ILE A 156 18.66 22.78 9.77
CA ILE A 156 19.66 21.76 10.07
C ILE A 156 19.63 20.56 9.11
N ARG A 157 18.67 20.50 8.19
CA ARG A 157 18.62 19.42 7.20
C ARG A 157 19.92 19.41 6.38
N ASN A 158 20.46 18.21 6.20
CA ASN A 158 21.76 17.92 5.59
C ASN A 158 22.97 18.52 6.32
N GLN A 159 22.81 19.04 7.54
CA GLN A 159 23.94 19.41 8.38
C GLN A 159 24.45 18.18 9.15
N PRO A 160 25.72 18.18 9.60
CA PRO A 160 26.26 17.12 10.43
C PRO A 160 25.47 16.96 11.74
N LEU A 161 25.22 15.71 12.14
CA LEU A 161 24.55 15.37 13.41
C LEU A 161 25.32 15.92 14.63
N SER A 162 26.65 16.02 14.50
CA SER A 162 27.55 16.64 15.47
C SER A 162 27.21 18.10 15.81
N SER A 163 26.39 18.77 15.00
CA SER A 163 25.92 20.12 15.28
C SER A 163 24.90 20.22 16.42
N ILE A 164 24.20 19.12 16.74
CA ILE A 164 23.15 19.08 17.78
C ILE A 164 23.42 18.04 18.87
N MET A 165 24.25 17.03 18.62
CA MET A 165 24.58 16.01 19.62
C MET A 165 25.89 15.28 19.31
N PRO A 166 26.54 14.64 20.31
CA PRO A 166 27.70 13.77 20.10
C PRO A 166 27.36 12.58 19.18
N THR A 167 28.34 12.09 18.42
CA THR A 167 28.12 11.09 17.36
C THR A 167 28.91 9.79 17.54
N GLU A 168 29.58 9.62 18.68
CA GLU A 168 30.41 8.45 18.99
C GLU A 168 29.57 7.17 18.94
N ASP A 169 28.38 7.21 19.55
CA ASP A 169 27.45 6.09 19.61
C ASP A 169 26.88 5.73 18.23
N PHE A 170 26.61 6.72 17.38
CA PHE A 170 26.18 6.48 15.99
C PHE A 170 27.30 5.84 15.17
N THR A 171 28.54 6.28 15.38
CA THR A 171 29.71 5.75 14.69
C THR A 171 29.96 4.30 15.08
N GLU A 172 29.79 3.97 16.37
CA GLU A 172 29.87 2.59 16.86
C GLU A 172 28.82 1.70 16.17
N VAL A 173 27.56 2.14 16.11
CA VAL A 173 26.47 1.40 15.46
C VAL A 173 26.71 1.20 13.96
N ILE A 174 27.27 2.19 13.26
CA ILE A 174 27.67 2.03 11.85
C ILE A 174 28.75 0.96 11.69
N ASN A 175 29.75 0.96 12.58
CA ASN A 175 30.89 0.06 12.52
C ASN A 175 30.53 -1.39 12.90
N THR A 176 29.71 -1.58 13.93
CA THR A 176 29.26 -2.91 14.38
C THR A 176 28.14 -3.45 13.51
N GLY A 177 27.32 -2.58 12.93
CA GLY A 177 26.08 -2.95 12.24
C GLY A 177 24.96 -3.39 13.20
N GLU A 178 25.18 -3.29 14.51
CA GLU A 178 24.23 -3.70 15.55
C GLU A 178 23.55 -2.48 16.18
N SER A 179 22.23 -2.56 16.36
CA SER A 179 21.46 -1.46 16.97
C SER A 179 21.73 -1.35 18.47
N MET A 180 21.76 -0.13 18.99
CA MET A 180 21.96 0.16 20.41
C MET A 180 20.62 0.19 21.15
N VAL A 181 20.50 -0.54 22.27
CA VAL A 181 19.21 -0.79 22.94
C VAL A 181 18.87 0.26 24.01
N GLY A 182 19.81 1.10 24.42
CA GLY A 182 19.54 2.17 25.39
C GLY A 182 20.80 2.59 26.14
N LYS A 183 21.22 3.85 25.98
CA LYS A 183 22.33 4.44 26.72
C LYS A 183 21.91 5.79 27.27
N LYS A 184 22.38 6.13 28.47
CA LYS A 184 22.12 7.44 29.06
C LYS A 184 23.06 8.46 28.43
N LEU A 185 22.50 9.47 27.81
CA LEU A 185 23.22 10.57 27.18
C LEU A 185 22.98 11.86 27.97
N ASN A 186 24.07 12.57 28.28
CA ASN A 186 24.01 13.89 28.89
C ASN A 186 24.37 14.95 27.86
N LEU A 187 23.43 15.81 27.52
CA LEU A 187 23.62 16.93 26.62
C LEU A 187 23.73 18.22 27.45
N GLU A 188 24.94 18.49 27.93
CA GLU A 188 25.24 19.64 28.79
C GLU A 188 24.91 20.97 28.12
N SER A 189 25.16 21.09 26.81
CA SER A 189 24.86 22.27 25.99
C SER A 189 23.38 22.67 25.99
N TYR A 190 22.49 21.71 26.26
CA TYR A 190 21.05 21.92 26.35
C TYR A 190 20.51 21.75 27.77
N GLY A 191 21.35 21.39 28.74
CA GLY A 191 20.94 21.09 30.12
C GLY A 191 19.98 19.90 30.22
N LYS A 192 20.13 18.89 29.34
CA LYS A 192 19.20 17.76 29.23
C LYS A 192 19.90 16.42 29.45
N ILE A 193 19.20 15.52 30.15
CA ILE A 193 19.57 14.10 30.26
C ILE A 193 18.52 13.30 29.50
N MET A 194 18.96 12.45 28.57
CA MET A 194 18.08 11.61 27.78
C MET A 194 18.57 10.16 27.74
N TYR A 195 17.67 9.26 27.35
CA TYR A 195 18.02 7.89 26.99
C TYR A 195 18.00 7.78 25.48
N GLU A 196 19.15 7.52 24.88
CA GLU A 196 19.29 7.36 23.45
C GLU A 196 19.13 5.90 23.07
N ARG A 197 18.52 5.67 21.90
CA ARG A 197 18.40 4.37 21.27
C ARG A 197 18.64 4.58 19.78
N ILE A 198 19.58 3.84 19.21
CA ILE A 198 19.98 4.00 17.81
C ILE A 198 19.60 2.73 17.07
N ILE A 199 18.80 2.88 16.01
CA ILE A 199 18.29 1.75 15.23
C ILE A 199 18.88 1.82 13.84
N TYR A 200 19.79 0.90 13.53
CA TYR A 200 20.35 0.85 12.19
C TYR A 200 19.40 0.12 11.22
N LEU A 201 19.08 0.76 10.09
CA LEU A 201 18.27 0.18 9.02
C LEU A 201 19.11 -0.02 7.74
N PRO A 202 19.76 -1.20 7.57
CA PRO A 202 20.73 -1.42 6.49
C PRO A 202 20.15 -1.26 5.08
N LYS A 203 18.88 -1.65 4.89
CA LYS A 203 18.19 -1.56 3.59
C LYS A 203 17.96 -0.11 3.16
N ASN A 204 17.76 0.78 4.12
CA ASN A 204 17.43 2.19 3.89
C ASN A 204 18.66 3.10 4.01
N LYS A 205 19.79 2.58 4.52
CA LYS A 205 21.04 3.32 4.77
C LYS A 205 20.83 4.53 5.69
N ILE A 206 20.04 4.33 6.74
CA ILE A 206 19.71 5.34 7.75
C ILE A 206 19.84 4.78 9.17
N LEU A 207 19.97 5.70 10.12
CA LEU A 207 20.04 5.52 11.57
C LEU A 207 18.90 6.27 12.24
#